data_AF-A0AAE1WH63-F1
#
_entry.id   AF-A0AAE1WH63-F1
#
_cell.length_a   1.000
_cell.length_b   1.000
_cell.length_c   1.000
_cell.angle_alpha   90.00
_cell.angle_beta   90.00
_cell.angle_gamma   90.00
#
_symmetry.space_group_name_H-M   'P 1'
#
loop_
_entity.id
_entity.type
_entity.pdbx_description
1 polymer ?
#
loop_
_entity_poly.entity_id
_entity_poly.type
_entity_poly.pdbx_seq_one_letter_code
_entity_poly.pdbx_strand_id
1 'polypeptide(L)'
;MHGNVEVAEKAASALLQLEPQDSSAYVLLSNIYADAEMWSEVSKMRKIMRHGRLKKEPGCSWIEIQSEVHMFLVGDKAHPRCEEIYKNLDMLIAEMKWDGYIPYGEIMTSDGDMVDDEQQLCAVSSF
;
A
#
# COMPACT_ATOMS: atom_id res chain seq x y z
N MET A 1 13.84 -4.74 -4.65
CA MET A 1 14.98 -4.02 -4.01
C MET A 1 16.20 -4.93 -4.02
N HIS A 2 17.43 -4.43 -3.93
CA HIS A 2 18.65 -5.26 -4.06
C HIS A 2 18.99 -6.17 -2.86
N GLY A 3 18.03 -6.49 -1.98
CA GLY A 3 18.16 -7.52 -0.94
C GLY A 3 19.24 -7.30 0.13
N ASN A 4 19.93 -6.16 0.16
CA ASN A 4 21.00 -5.91 1.13
C ASN A 4 20.44 -5.26 2.40
N VAL A 5 20.08 -6.11 3.37
CA VAL A 5 19.51 -5.71 4.66
C VAL A 5 20.47 -4.80 5.44
N GLU A 6 21.78 -5.09 5.45
CA GLU A 6 22.76 -4.30 6.23
C GLU A 6 22.85 -2.85 5.76
N VAL A 7 22.85 -2.63 4.44
CA VAL A 7 22.86 -1.27 3.87
C VAL A 7 21.54 -0.55 4.18
N ALA A 8 20.42 -1.26 4.11
CA ALA A 8 19.11 -0.71 4.42
C ALA A 8 19.00 -0.26 5.89
N GLU A 9 19.50 -1.07 6.82
CA GLU A 9 19.52 -0.74 8.25
C GLU A 9 20.37 0.50 8.53
N LYS A 10 21.56 0.60 7.91
CA LYS A 10 22.43 1.78 8.04
C LYS A 10 21.74 3.04 7.52
N ALA A 11 21.13 2.97 6.34
CA ALA A 11 20.43 4.10 5.74
C ALA A 11 19.20 4.51 6.56
N ALA A 12 18.37 3.55 6.95
CA ALA A 12 17.18 3.80 7.77
C ALA A 12 17.55 4.34 9.15
N SER A 13 18.61 3.83 9.79
CA SER A 13 19.08 4.35 11.08
C SER A 13 19.52 5.81 10.98
N ALA A 14 20.27 6.18 9.94
CA ALA A 14 20.67 7.56 9.72
C ALA A 14 19.47 8.49 9.49
N LEU A 15 18.49 8.04 8.68
CA LEU A 15 17.26 8.81 8.42
C LEU A 15 16.43 8.98 9.70
N LEU A 16 16.23 7.91 10.47
CA LEU A 16 15.46 7.95 11.71
C LEU A 16 16.14 8.72 12.85
N GLN A 17 17.45 8.92 12.79
CA GLN A 17 18.15 9.84 13.70
C GLN A 17 17.83 11.31 13.38
N LEU A 18 17.60 11.63 12.11
CA LEU A 18 17.25 12.98 11.65
C LEU A 18 15.74 13.23 11.81
N GLU A 19 14.92 12.29 11.37
CA GLU A 19 13.46 12.37 11.38
C GLU A 19 12.84 11.09 12.00
N PRO A 20 12.78 11.00 13.34
CA PRO A 20 12.30 9.79 14.03
C PRO A 20 10.82 9.46 13.79
N GLN A 21 10.07 10.38 13.18
CA GLN A 21 8.63 10.24 12.93
C GLN A 21 8.32 9.94 11.46
N ASP A 22 9.34 9.77 10.61
CA ASP A 22 9.16 9.40 9.22
C ASP A 22 8.63 7.97 9.12
N SER A 23 7.33 7.82 8.84
CA SER A 23 6.69 6.51 8.67
C SER A 23 7.19 5.76 7.44
N SER A 24 7.69 6.46 6.42
CA SER A 24 8.18 5.85 5.20
C SER A 24 9.43 5.01 5.46
N ALA A 25 10.37 5.50 6.28
CA ALA A 25 11.58 4.78 6.66
C ALA A 25 11.27 3.44 7.34
N TYR A 26 10.29 3.42 8.26
CA TYR A 26 9.85 2.19 8.92
C TYR A 26 9.16 1.21 7.97
N VAL A 27 8.31 1.72 7.06
CA VAL A 27 7.64 0.88 6.04
C VAL A 27 8.65 0.26 5.09
N LEU A 28 9.60 1.05 4.58
CA LEU A 28 10.67 0.58 3.71
C LEU A 28 11.52 -0.50 4.38
N LEU A 29 11.94 -0.28 5.64
CA LEU A 29 12.72 -1.25 6.39
C LEU A 29 11.92 -2.54 6.65
N SER A 30 10.63 -2.41 6.98
CA SER A 30 9.73 -3.57 7.14
C SER A 30 9.59 -4.38 5.85
N ASN A 31 9.48 -3.74 4.70
CA ASN A 31 9.41 -4.44 3.40
C ASN A 31 10.72 -5.18 3.10
N ILE A 32 11.87 -4.57 3.38
CA ILE A 32 13.17 -5.21 3.19
C ILE A 32 13.32 -6.43 4.11
N TYR A 33 12.84 -6.35 5.35
CA TYR A 33 12.79 -7.52 6.24
C TYR A 33 11.82 -8.59 5.75
N ALA A 34 10.68 -8.22 5.15
CA ALA A 34 9.74 -9.18 4.58
C ALA A 34 10.33 -9.90 3.36
N ASP A 35 10.98 -9.16 2.45
CA ASP A 35 11.71 -9.73 1.29
C ASP A 35 12.84 -10.69 1.73
N ALA A 36 13.39 -10.50 2.92
CA ALA A 36 14.41 -11.36 3.54
C ALA A 36 13.83 -12.43 4.48
N GLU A 37 12.51 -12.61 4.53
CA GLU A 37 11.79 -13.56 5.40
C GLU A 37 12.03 -13.36 6.91
N MET A 38 12.45 -12.16 7.32
CA MET A 38 12.77 -11.79 8.70
C MET A 38 11.51 -11.33 9.48
N TRP A 39 10.52 -12.21 9.59
CA TRP A 39 9.19 -11.91 10.17
C TRP A 39 9.20 -11.39 11.62
N SER A 40 10.20 -11.77 12.40
CA SER A 40 10.46 -11.18 13.73
C SER A 40 10.65 -9.67 13.64
N GLU A 41 11.48 -9.22 12.70
CA GLU A 41 11.82 -7.81 12.54
C GLU A 41 10.65 -7.02 11.94
N VAL A 42 9.93 -7.61 10.98
CA VAL A 42 8.64 -7.07 10.49
C VAL A 42 7.67 -6.84 11.66
N SER A 43 7.55 -7.81 12.57
CA SER A 43 6.68 -7.70 13.75
C SER A 43 7.13 -6.62 14.72
N LYS A 44 8.46 -6.40 14.86
CA LYS A 44 8.99 -5.28 15.65
C LYS A 44 8.68 -3.94 15.00
N MET A 45 8.84 -3.80 13.69
CA MET A 45 8.51 -2.56 12.98
C MET A 45 7.02 -2.21 13.14
N ARG A 46 6.13 -3.19 13.00
CA ARG A 46 4.68 -3.03 13.29
C ARG A 46 4.39 -2.58 14.70
N LYS A 47 5.11 -3.11 15.69
CA LYS A 47 4.98 -2.65 17.09
C LYS A 47 5.45 -1.20 17.22
N ILE A 48 6.61 -0.85 16.69
CA ILE A 48 7.15 0.52 16.78
C ILE A 48 6.18 1.52 16.18
N MET A 49 5.69 1.27 14.95
CA MET A 49 4.76 2.18 14.28
C MET A 49 3.44 2.34 15.06
N ARG A 50 2.86 1.24 15.59
CA ARG A 50 1.65 1.33 16.42
C ARG A 50 1.86 2.14 17.70
N HIS A 51 2.96 1.91 18.43
CA HIS A 51 3.23 2.64 19.67
C HIS A 51 3.55 4.11 19.42
N GLY A 52 4.27 4.39 18.32
CA GLY A 52 4.57 5.75 17.87
C GLY A 52 3.41 6.47 17.19
N ARG A 53 2.27 5.79 16.98
CA ARG A 53 1.12 6.30 16.19
C ARG A 53 1.52 6.76 14.78
N LEU A 54 2.57 6.14 14.24
CA LEU A 54 3.05 6.36 12.89
C LEU A 54 2.10 5.68 11.93
N LYS A 55 1.63 6.43 10.94
CA LYS A 55 0.77 5.92 9.87
C LYS A 55 1.45 6.17 8.55
N LYS A 56 1.34 5.20 7.65
CA LYS A 56 1.70 5.42 6.26
C LYS A 56 0.81 6.54 5.70
N GLU A 57 1.42 7.46 4.96
CA GLU A 57 0.63 8.43 4.21
C GLU A 57 -0.19 7.71 3.12
N PRO A 58 -1.49 8.02 2.99
CA PRO A 58 -2.30 7.41 1.95
C PRO A 58 -1.75 7.81 0.57
N GLY A 59 -1.82 6.89 -0.38
CA GLY A 59 -1.55 7.22 -1.78
C GLY A 59 -2.49 8.33 -2.25
N CYS A 60 -1.97 9.26 -3.03
CA CYS A 60 -2.71 10.41 -3.54
C CYS A 60 -2.54 10.48 -5.06
N SER A 61 -3.64 10.69 -5.78
CA SER A 61 -3.63 11.14 -7.16
C SER A 61 -4.48 12.39 -7.31
N TRP A 62 -4.27 13.15 -8.39
CA TRP A 62 -5.07 14.34 -8.67
C TRP A 62 -5.21 14.56 -10.18
N ILE A 63 -6.26 15.28 -10.55
CA ILE A 63 -6.48 15.79 -11.91
C ILE A 63 -6.85 17.27 -11.83
N GLU A 64 -6.61 18.00 -12.90
CA GLU A 64 -7.00 19.40 -13.04
C GLU A 64 -8.10 19.54 -14.10
N ILE A 65 -9.23 20.14 -13.72
CA ILE A 65 -10.37 20.38 -14.61
C ILE A 65 -10.75 21.85 -14.46
N GLN A 66 -10.75 22.61 -15.55
CA GLN A 66 -11.14 24.03 -15.53
C GLN A 66 -10.40 24.85 -14.46
N SER A 67 -9.11 24.55 -14.26
CA SER A 67 -8.25 25.15 -13.23
C SER A 67 -8.63 24.84 -11.77
N GLU A 68 -9.48 23.83 -11.55
CA GLU A 68 -9.77 23.24 -10.25
C GLU A 68 -9.02 21.91 -10.09
N VAL A 69 -8.33 21.73 -8.96
CA VAL A 69 -7.62 20.50 -8.63
C VAL A 69 -8.55 19.57 -7.87
N HIS A 70 -8.79 18.39 -8.43
CA HIS A 70 -9.57 17.32 -7.80
C HIS A 70 -8.60 16.26 -7.27
N MET A 71 -8.53 16.12 -5.96
CA MET A 71 -7.67 15.16 -5.26
C MET A 71 -8.43 13.88 -4.91
N PHE A 72 -7.74 12.74 -5.02
CA PHE A 72 -8.26 11.42 -4.67
C PHE A 72 -7.24 10.74 -3.77
N LEU A 73 -7.62 10.45 -2.52
CA LEU A 73 -6.80 9.68 -1.61
C LEU A 73 -7.26 8.24 -1.59
N VAL A 74 -6.32 7.31 -1.44
CA VAL A 74 -6.65 5.89 -1.33
C VAL A 74 -7.64 5.67 -0.18
N GLY A 75 -8.82 5.14 -0.52
CA GLY A 75 -9.87 4.81 0.43
C GLY A 75 -10.70 5.99 0.94
N ASP A 76 -10.44 7.21 0.48
CA ASP A 76 -11.28 8.35 0.83
C ASP A 76 -12.53 8.46 -0.06
N LYS A 77 -13.50 9.22 0.44
CA LYS A 77 -14.73 9.60 -0.30
C LYS A 77 -14.99 11.09 -0.15
N ALA A 78 -13.92 11.88 0.00
CA ALA A 78 -13.98 13.30 0.32
C ALA A 78 -14.47 14.15 -0.86
N HIS A 79 -14.29 13.67 -2.09
CA HIS A 79 -14.73 14.37 -3.29
C HIS A 79 -16.26 14.60 -3.28
N PRO A 80 -16.78 15.82 -3.55
CA PRO A 80 -18.22 16.11 -3.49
C PRO A 80 -19.08 15.23 -4.41
N ARG A 81 -18.49 14.72 -5.49
CA ARG A 81 -19.12 13.84 -6.48
C ARG A 81 -18.71 12.36 -6.33
N CYS A 82 -18.24 11.94 -5.15
CA CYS A 82 -17.69 10.60 -4.96
C CYS A 82 -18.69 9.50 -5.37
N GLU A 83 -19.97 9.62 -5.04
CA GLU A 83 -21.00 8.65 -5.43
C GLU A 83 -21.11 8.48 -6.95
N GLU A 84 -21.10 9.59 -7.71
CA GLU A 84 -21.14 9.56 -9.17
C GLU A 84 -19.89 8.92 -9.76
N ILE A 85 -18.71 9.24 -9.21
CA ILE A 85 -17.44 8.67 -9.67
C ILE A 85 -17.42 7.16 -9.48
N TYR A 86 -17.79 6.68 -8.28
CA TYR A 86 -17.83 5.24 -8.00
C TYR A 86 -18.87 4.53 -8.87
N LYS A 87 -20.04 5.12 -9.09
CA LYS A 87 -21.05 4.55 -10.00
C LYS A 87 -20.51 4.41 -11.44
N ASN A 88 -19.78 5.40 -11.94
CA ASN A 88 -19.15 5.31 -13.26
C ASN A 88 -18.04 4.25 -13.29
N LEU A 89 -17.24 4.16 -12.24
CA LEU A 89 -16.21 3.13 -12.11
C LEU A 89 -16.82 1.72 -12.13
N ASP A 90 -17.92 1.49 -11.41
CA ASP A 90 -18.62 0.20 -11.37
C ASP A 90 -19.17 -0.18 -12.76
N MET A 91 -19.73 0.79 -13.50
CA MET A 91 -20.20 0.56 -14.88
C MET A 91 -19.04 0.18 -15.80
N LEU A 92 -17.91 0.89 -15.74
CA LEU A 92 -16.73 0.58 -16.55
C LEU A 92 -16.16 -0.79 -16.21
N ILE A 93 -16.09 -1.16 -14.93
CA ILE A 93 -15.64 -2.49 -14.51
C ILE A 93 -16.57 -3.58 -15.07
N ALA A 94 -17.89 -3.35 -15.06
CA ALA A 94 -18.85 -4.29 -15.62
C ALA A 94 -18.68 -4.46 -17.13
N GLU A 95 -18.48 -3.37 -17.88
CA GLU A 95 -18.19 -3.40 -19.32
C GLU A 95 -16.88 -4.14 -19.61
N MET A 96 -15.81 -3.84 -18.87
CA MET A 96 -14.54 -4.54 -19.02
C MET A 96 -14.68 -6.03 -18.75
N LYS A 97 -15.42 -6.43 -17.70
CA LYS A 97 -15.70 -7.85 -17.40
C LYS A 97 -16.44 -8.53 -18.54
N TRP A 98 -17.40 -7.84 -19.16
CA TRP A 98 -18.13 -8.36 -20.32
C TRP A 98 -17.20 -8.62 -21.51
N ASP A 99 -16.19 -7.77 -21.71
CA ASP A 99 -15.17 -7.92 -22.75
C ASP A 99 -14.04 -8.91 -22.39
N GLY A 100 -14.16 -9.62 -21.26
CA GLY A 100 -13.24 -10.68 -20.85
C GLY A 100 -12.11 -10.23 -19.91
N TYR A 101 -12.17 -9.01 -19.35
CA TYR A 101 -11.27 -8.60 -18.28
C TYR A 101 -11.55 -9.40 -17.00
N ILE A 102 -10.51 -10.02 -16.44
CA ILE A 102 -10.55 -10.71 -15.15
C ILE A 102 -9.84 -9.83 -14.11
N PRO A 103 -10.54 -9.33 -13.08
CA PRO A 103 -9.90 -8.54 -12.03
C PRO A 103 -8.83 -9.35 -11.31
N TYR A 104 -7.71 -8.69 -10.99
CA TYR A 104 -6.57 -9.28 -10.30
C TYR A 104 -6.91 -9.96 -8.95
N GLY A 105 -7.98 -9.51 -8.26
CA GLY A 105 -8.46 -10.11 -7.00
C GLY A 105 -9.47 -11.25 -7.16
N GLU A 106 -9.95 -11.55 -8.37
CA GLU A 106 -10.88 -12.65 -8.67
C GLU A 106 -10.20 -13.80 -9.42
N ILE A 107 -8.86 -13.81 -9.51
CA ILE A 107 -8.09 -14.92 -10.07
C ILE A 107 -8.25 -16.13 -9.14
N MET A 108 -9.33 -16.88 -9.32
CA MET A 108 -9.48 -18.23 -8.77
C MET A 108 -8.54 -19.14 -9.56
N THR A 109 -7.48 -19.63 -8.92
CA THR A 109 -6.72 -20.76 -9.47
C THR A 109 -7.63 -21.99 -9.50
N SER A 110 -7.47 -22.89 -10.48
CA SER A 110 -8.33 -24.08 -10.61
C SER A 110 -8.25 -25.04 -9.42
N ASP A 111 -7.33 -24.79 -8.49
CA ASP A 111 -7.01 -25.70 -7.40
C ASP A 111 -7.56 -25.22 -6.05
N GLY A 112 -8.32 -24.11 -6.02
CA GLY A 112 -8.99 -23.64 -4.80
C GLY A 112 -8.05 -23.01 -3.77
N ASP A 113 -6.77 -22.89 -4.09
CA ASP A 113 -5.81 -22.18 -3.27
C ASP A 113 -5.80 -20.70 -3.69
N MET A 114 -6.21 -19.85 -2.75
CA MET A 114 -5.83 -18.43 -2.76
C MET A 114 -4.31 -18.40 -2.90
N VAL A 115 -3.77 -17.61 -3.83
CA VAL A 115 -2.33 -17.32 -3.81
C VAL A 115 -2.06 -16.73 -2.43
N ASP A 116 -1.26 -17.43 -1.62
CA ASP A 116 -0.76 -16.96 -0.32
C ASP A 116 0.27 -15.84 -0.53
N ASP A 117 -0.16 -14.80 -1.24
CA ASP A 117 0.46 -13.49 -1.22
C ASP A 117 -0.09 -12.69 -0.02
N GLU A 118 -0.96 -13.26 0.83
CA GLU A 118 -1.40 -12.62 2.08
C GLU A 118 -0.22 -12.25 2.98
N GLN A 119 0.87 -13.03 2.95
CA GLN A 119 2.10 -12.72 3.68
C GLN A 119 2.82 -11.49 3.11
N GLN A 120 2.84 -11.32 1.77
CA GLN A 120 3.41 -10.15 1.09
C GLN A 120 2.51 -8.92 1.24
N LEU A 121 1.20 -9.08 1.08
CA LEU A 121 0.19 -8.04 1.28
C LEU A 121 0.23 -7.52 2.73
N CYS A 122 0.34 -8.38 3.74
CA CYS A 122 0.46 -7.95 5.14
C CYS A 122 1.70 -7.07 5.39
N ALA A 123 2.79 -7.24 4.62
CA ALA A 123 3.99 -6.42 4.78
C ALA A 123 3.77 -4.97 4.30
N VAL A 124 2.99 -4.76 3.23
CA VAL A 124 2.84 -3.44 2.58
C VAL A 124 1.54 -2.71 2.92
N SER A 125 0.50 -3.44 3.35
CA SER A 125 -0.87 -2.92 3.51
C SER A 125 -1.33 -2.65 4.95
N SER A 126 -0.58 -3.08 5.97
CA SER A 126 -1.03 -3.09 7.37
C SER A 126 -0.41 -2.02 8.30
N PHE A 127 0.05 -0.90 7.74
CA PHE A 127 0.69 0.21 8.47
C PHE A 127 -0.05 1.53 8.31
#